data_AF-G5S2C2-F1
#
_entry.id   AF-G5S2C2-F1
#
_cell.length_a   1.000
_cell.length_b   1.000
_cell.length_c   1.000
_cell.angle_alpha   90.00
_cell.angle_beta   90.00
_cell.angle_gamma   90.00
#
_symmetry.space_group_name_H-M   'P 1'
#
loop_
_entity.id
_entity.type
_entity.pdbx_description
1 polymer ?
#
loop_
_entity_poly.entity_id
_entity_poly.type
_entity_poly.pdbx_seq_one_letter_code
_entity_poly.pdbx_strand_id
1 'polypeptide(L)'
;AIAHHADGIIYAGTGAGSVSVRSDAGIKKAEKAGIIVVRASRTGNGVVPLDKGQPGLVSDSLNPAKARVLLMTALTQTRNPELIQSYFSTY
;
A
#
# COMPACT_ATOMS: atom_id res chain seq x y z
N ALA A 1 -12.82 0.44 5.60
CA ALA A 1 -11.57 -0.01 6.22
C ALA A 1 -11.59 0.21 7.73
N ILE A 2 -11.47 1.45 8.22
CA ILE A 2 -11.46 1.75 9.68
C ILE A 2 -12.71 1.23 10.40
N ALA A 3 -13.90 1.59 9.93
CA ALA A 3 -15.18 1.17 10.53
C ALA A 3 -15.45 -0.35 10.45
N HIS A 4 -14.68 -1.07 9.61
CA HIS A 4 -14.79 -2.53 9.44
C HIS A 4 -13.51 -3.25 9.86
N HIS A 5 -12.64 -2.60 10.64
CA HIS A 5 -11.45 -3.19 11.24
C HIS A 5 -10.52 -3.93 10.26
N ALA A 6 -10.31 -3.37 9.06
CA ALA A 6 -9.33 -3.92 8.14
C ALA A 6 -7.89 -3.66 8.64
N ASP A 7 -7.03 -4.67 8.64
CA ASP A 7 -5.61 -4.53 9.01
C ASP A 7 -4.75 -3.88 7.90
N GLY A 8 -5.20 -3.93 6.65
CA GLY A 8 -4.48 -3.37 5.51
C GLY A 8 -5.36 -2.92 4.35
N ILE A 9 -4.83 -2.00 3.53
CA ILE A 9 -5.47 -1.46 2.32
C ILE A 9 -4.49 -1.50 1.16
N ILE A 10 -4.95 -2.02 0.01
CA ILE A 10 -4.26 -1.80 -1.26
C ILE A 10 -4.95 -0.66 -2.00
N TYR A 11 -4.20 0.39 -2.30
CA TYR A 11 -4.69 1.55 -3.06
C TYR A 11 -4.32 1.40 -4.53
N ALA A 12 -5.30 1.14 -5.39
CA ALA A 12 -5.10 1.09 -6.85
C ALA A 12 -5.05 2.51 -7.44
N GLY A 13 -3.89 3.16 -7.31
CA GLY A 13 -3.64 4.55 -7.70
C GLY A 13 -3.52 4.75 -9.22
N THR A 14 -3.54 6.01 -9.63
CA THR A 14 -3.33 6.40 -11.04
C THR A 14 -1.86 6.43 -11.41
N GLY A 15 -1.50 6.13 -12.65
CA GLY A 15 -0.11 6.21 -13.11
C GLY A 15 0.83 5.34 -12.28
N ALA A 16 1.91 5.92 -11.76
CA ALA A 16 2.85 5.25 -10.87
C ALA A 16 2.38 5.29 -9.40
N GLY A 17 1.13 4.90 -9.13
CA GLY A 17 0.55 4.87 -7.78
C GLY A 17 0.31 6.24 -7.15
N SER A 18 0.02 7.27 -7.96
CA SER A 18 -0.21 8.65 -7.50
C SER A 18 -1.49 8.77 -6.67
N VAL A 19 -1.45 9.67 -5.70
CA VAL A 19 -2.50 9.91 -4.70
C VAL A 19 -3.07 11.33 -4.86
N SER A 20 -4.39 11.45 -4.98
CA SER A 20 -5.07 12.76 -4.96
C SER A 20 -5.07 13.37 -3.55
N VAL A 21 -5.28 14.69 -3.42
CA VAL A 21 -5.42 15.36 -2.11
C VAL A 21 -6.47 14.72 -1.20
N ARG A 22 -7.57 14.22 -1.76
CA ARG A 22 -8.63 13.52 -1.00
C ARG A 22 -8.15 12.16 -0.52
N SER A 23 -7.47 11.42 -1.39
CA SER A 23 -6.93 10.10 -1.05
C SER A 23 -5.82 10.22 -0.02
N ASP A 24 -4.95 11.22 -0.11
CA ASP A 24 -3.84 11.46 0.83
C ASP A 24 -4.36 11.60 2.27
N ALA A 25 -5.37 12.45 2.46
CA ALA A 25 -6.01 12.62 3.77
C ALA A 25 -6.62 11.30 4.29
N GLY A 26 -7.23 10.51 3.41
CA GLY A 26 -7.79 9.21 3.75
C GLY A 26 -6.73 8.16 4.14
N ILE A 27 -5.63 8.10 3.39
CA ILE A 27 -4.50 7.19 3.65
C ILE A 27 -3.86 7.55 4.99
N LYS A 28 -3.52 8.82 5.22
CA LYS A 28 -2.94 9.28 6.49
C LYS A 28 -3.87 9.00 7.68
N LYS A 29 -5.19 9.11 7.49
CA LYS A 29 -6.17 8.74 8.52
C LYS A 29 -6.16 7.23 8.82
N ALA A 30 -6.02 6.39 7.79
CA ALA A 30 -5.92 4.94 7.95
C ALA A 30 -4.61 4.53 8.65
N GLU A 31 -3.48 5.11 8.26
CA GLU A 31 -2.17 4.87 8.88
C GLU A 31 -2.18 5.25 10.36
N LYS A 32 -2.77 6.41 10.71
CA LYS A 32 -2.97 6.81 12.12
C LYS A 32 -3.84 5.84 12.92
N ALA A 33 -4.73 5.11 12.25
CA ALA A 33 -5.53 4.05 12.86
C ALA A 33 -4.80 2.68 12.90
N GLY A 34 -3.52 2.64 12.55
CA GLY A 34 -2.70 1.42 12.55
C GLY A 34 -2.91 0.52 11.33
N ILE A 35 -3.59 1.00 10.29
CA ILE A 35 -3.85 0.23 9.06
C ILE A 35 -2.67 0.42 8.10
N ILE A 36 -2.08 -0.68 7.64
CA ILE A 36 -1.01 -0.62 6.63
C ILE A 36 -1.61 -0.33 5.26
N VAL A 37 -1.15 0.75 4.61
CA VAL A 37 -1.58 1.11 3.26
C VAL A 37 -0.44 0.90 2.28
N VAL A 38 -0.70 0.17 1.19
CA VAL A 38 0.24 -0.04 0.09
C VAL A 38 -0.34 0.56 -1.18
N ARG A 39 0.41 1.46 -1.82
CA ARG A 39 0.09 2.06 -3.11
C ARG A 39 0.50 1.12 -4.23
N ALA A 40 -0.49 0.69 -5.01
CA ALA A 40 -0.35 -0.05 -6.25
C ALA A 40 -0.86 0.80 -7.43
N SER A 41 -0.81 0.26 -8.65
CA SER A 41 -1.31 0.94 -9.84
C SER A 41 -2.50 0.25 -10.49
N ARG A 42 -3.47 1.04 -10.95
CA ARG A 42 -4.58 0.58 -11.80
C ARG A 42 -4.23 0.48 -13.29
N THR A 43 -3.03 0.88 -13.72
CA THR A 43 -2.60 0.78 -15.13
C THR A 43 -2.42 -0.67 -15.60
N GLY A 44 -2.30 -1.61 -14.66
CA GLY A 44 -2.15 -3.04 -14.92
C GLY A 44 -0.70 -3.52 -14.97
N ASN A 45 0.24 -2.68 -15.43
CA ASN A 45 1.66 -3.00 -15.55
C ASN A 45 2.55 -1.81 -15.16
N GLY A 46 3.83 -2.10 -14.90
CA GLY A 46 4.86 -1.13 -14.52
C GLY A 46 5.20 -1.16 -13.04
N VAL A 47 6.10 -0.25 -12.62
CA VAL A 47 6.58 -0.15 -11.24
C VAL A 47 5.97 1.09 -10.57
N VAL A 48 5.53 0.94 -9.32
CA VAL A 48 5.24 2.06 -8.41
C VAL A 48 6.51 2.37 -7.61
N PRO A 49 7.27 3.44 -7.94
CA PRO A 49 8.51 3.75 -7.27
C PRO A 49 8.26 4.35 -5.89
N LEU A 50 9.25 4.20 -5.00
CA LEU A 50 9.27 4.91 -3.72
C LEU A 50 9.22 6.42 -3.94
N ASP A 51 8.33 7.08 -3.21
CA ASP A 51 8.17 8.53 -3.23
C ASP A 51 7.89 9.01 -1.80
N LYS A 52 8.88 9.67 -1.19
CA LYS A 52 8.80 10.19 0.18
C LYS A 52 7.78 11.33 0.33
N GLY A 53 7.33 11.93 -0.78
CA GLY A 53 6.30 12.97 -0.79
C GLY A 53 4.87 12.43 -0.67
N GLN A 54 4.67 11.12 -0.81
CA GLN A 54 3.35 10.48 -0.76
C GLN A 54 3.23 9.49 0.40
N PRO A 55 2.04 9.36 1.02
CA PRO A 55 1.84 8.43 2.14
C PRO A 55 1.75 6.98 1.65
N GLY A 56 1.82 6.04 2.57
CA GLY A 56 1.76 4.61 2.28
C GLY A 56 3.04 4.03 1.68
N LEU A 57 3.14 2.71 1.80
CA LEU A 57 4.16 1.88 1.17
C LEU A 57 3.91 1.78 -0.34
N VAL A 58 4.83 1.17 -1.10
CA VAL A 58 4.68 0.92 -2.53
C VAL A 58 4.73 -0.55 -2.87
N SER A 59 3.94 -0.96 -3.87
CA SER A 59 3.79 -2.36 -4.26
C SER A 59 4.86 -2.88 -5.23
N ASP A 60 5.88 -2.06 -5.52
CA ASP A 60 6.82 -2.30 -6.63
C ASP A 60 6.05 -2.55 -7.94
N SER A 61 6.27 -3.70 -8.58
CA SER A 61 5.65 -4.13 -9.84
C SER A 61 4.38 -4.97 -9.65
N LEU A 62 4.00 -5.27 -8.40
CA LEU A 62 2.80 -6.05 -8.12
C LEU A 62 1.54 -5.25 -8.43
N ASN A 63 0.66 -5.83 -9.24
CA ASN A 63 -0.67 -5.30 -9.43
C ASN A 63 -1.50 -5.39 -8.12
N PRO A 64 -2.64 -4.69 -8.01
CA PRO A 64 -3.40 -4.63 -6.75
C PRO A 64 -3.83 -6.01 -6.20
N ALA A 65 -4.13 -6.96 -7.08
CA ALA A 65 -4.56 -8.30 -6.67
C ALA A 65 -3.39 -9.10 -6.04
N LYS A 66 -2.22 -9.08 -6.68
CA LYS A 66 -1.01 -9.73 -6.15
C LYS A 66 -0.49 -9.03 -4.89
N ALA A 67 -0.49 -7.69 -4.88
CA ALA A 67 -0.11 -6.90 -3.72
C ALA A 67 -0.97 -7.21 -2.50
N ARG A 68 -2.28 -7.43 -2.69
CA ARG A 68 -3.18 -7.86 -1.61
C ARG A 68 -2.75 -9.20 -1.00
N VAL A 69 -2.40 -10.18 -1.84
CA VAL A 69 -1.97 -11.50 -1.36
C VAL A 69 -0.69 -11.37 -0.52
N LEU A 70 0.31 -10.64 -1.01
CA LEU A 70 1.55 -10.43 -0.27
C LEU A 70 1.31 -9.65 1.04
N LEU A 71 0.48 -8.61 1.03
CA LEU A 71 0.17 -7.88 2.26
C LEU A 71 -0.54 -8.76 3.29
N MET A 72 -1.49 -9.59 2.85
CA MET A 72 -2.18 -10.53 3.74
C MET A 72 -1.22 -11.50 4.41
N THR A 73 -0.27 -12.07 3.67
CA THR A 73 0.71 -12.99 4.25
C THR A 73 1.73 -12.26 5.13
N ALA A 74 2.21 -11.09 4.71
CA ALA A 74 3.15 -10.27 5.48
C ALA A 74 2.59 -9.88 6.86
N LEU A 75 1.31 -9.52 6.93
CA LEU A 75 0.62 -9.14 8.17
C LEU A 75 0.48 -10.30 9.17
N THR A 76 0.68 -11.55 8.76
CA THR A 76 0.77 -12.69 9.69
C THR A 76 2.12 -12.79 10.40
N GLN A 77 3.15 -12.15 9.84
CA GLN A 77 4.54 -12.20 10.32
C GLN A 77 4.93 -10.93 11.07
N THR A 78 4.48 -9.75 10.59
CA THR A 78 4.91 -8.47 11.14
C THR A 78 3.91 -7.36 10.85
N ARG A 79 3.95 -6.31 11.68
CA ARG A 79 3.26 -5.03 11.45
C ARG A 79 4.25 -3.87 11.25
N ASN A 80 5.56 -4.15 11.15
CA ASN A 80 6.58 -3.13 10.90
C ASN A 80 6.53 -2.68 9.42
N PRO A 81 6.20 -1.40 9.12
CA PRO A 81 6.09 -0.92 7.74
C PRO A 81 7.38 -1.05 6.92
N GLU A 82 8.55 -0.88 7.55
CA GLU A 82 9.84 -0.98 6.86
C GLU A 82 10.12 -2.42 6.41
N LEU A 83 9.83 -3.39 7.27
CA LEU A 83 9.99 -4.81 6.94
C LEU A 83 8.97 -5.24 5.87
N ILE A 84 7.72 -4.77 5.96
CA ILE A 84 6.71 -5.01 4.93
C ILE A 84 7.14 -4.42 3.59
N GLN A 85 7.68 -3.18 3.58
CA GLN A 85 8.19 -2.58 2.36
C GLN A 85 9.33 -3.41 1.75
N SER A 86 10.22 -3.97 2.58
CA SER A 86 11.30 -4.85 2.09
C SER A 86 10.77 -6.12 1.42
N TYR A 87 9.64 -6.68 1.91
CA TYR A 87 9.00 -7.82 1.26
C TYR A 87 8.49 -7.46 -0.14
N PHE A 88 7.85 -6.30 -0.30
CA PHE A 88 7.41 -5.81 -1.61
C PHE A 88 8.56 -5.52 -2.57
N SER A 89 9.76 -5.19 -2.08
CA SER A 89 10.95 -5.04 -2.91
C SER A 89 11.63 -6.37 -3.27
N THR A 90 11.22 -7.49 -2.66
CA THR A 90 11.87 -8.81 -2.82
C THR A 90 10.98 -9.85 -3.50
N TYR A 91 9.67 -9.83 -3.24
CA TYR A 91 8.70 -10.86 -3.64
C TYR A 91 7.57 -10.34 -4.54
#